data_AF-A0A830HWB1-F1
#
_entry.id   AF-A0A830HWB1-F1
#
_cell.length_a   1.000
_cell.length_b   1.000
_cell.length_c   1.000
_cell.angle_alpha   90.00
_cell.angle_beta   90.00
_cell.angle_gamma   90.00
#
_symmetry.space_group_name_H-M   'P 1'
#
loop_
_entity.id
_entity.type
_entity.pdbx_description
1 polymer ?
#
loop_
_entity_poly.entity_id
_entity_poly.type
_entity_poly.pdbx_seq_one_letter_code
_entity_poly.pdbx_strand_id
1 'polypeptide(L)'
;MGVCVRRGIVARVVVRRGGGRGVCRSGSGQHLPTDAFGGRSAEEVAANVLSNIATAAALRIIIAQEEGFGNECSEDINTTLTSNAIRSFLNEHPLRDGDETLGLMLKSDSQELRLAAVRAIEVRRTYMDEDFNWHKLRGAVGRRIDEGGSKLKADYLQRSMDSPDSSTY
;
A
#
# COMPACT_ATOMS: atom_id res chain seq x y z
N MET A 1 21.82 40.94 41.77
CA MET A 1 20.75 40.48 40.88
C MET A 1 21.37 40.07 39.55
N GLY A 2 21.63 38.78 39.36
CA GLY A 2 22.25 38.24 38.14
C GLY A 2 21.19 37.70 37.20
N VAL A 3 21.09 38.26 36.00
CA VAL A 3 20.18 37.77 34.96
C VAL A 3 20.98 36.81 34.07
N CYS A 4 20.64 35.53 34.18
CA CYS A 4 21.26 34.44 33.42
C CYS A 4 20.58 34.36 32.04
N VAL A 5 21.26 34.79 30.98
CA VAL A 5 20.76 34.71 29.60
C VAL A 5 21.01 33.30 29.06
N ARG A 6 19.96 32.49 28.95
CA ARG A 6 20.02 31.16 28.32
C ARG A 6 20.17 31.31 26.80
N ARG A 7 21.37 31.03 26.29
CA ARG A 7 21.59 30.83 24.85
C ARG A 7 20.92 29.54 24.40
N GLY A 8 20.00 29.65 23.44
CA GLY A 8 19.35 28.51 22.80
C GLY A 8 20.37 27.64 22.07
N ILE A 9 20.43 26.36 22.43
CA ILE A 9 21.21 25.35 21.75
C ILE A 9 20.42 24.94 20.51
N VAL A 10 20.87 25.38 19.33
CA VAL A 10 20.37 24.86 18.05
C VAL A 10 21.00 23.49 17.85
N ALA A 11 20.23 22.43 18.06
CA ALA A 11 20.66 21.06 17.79
C ALA A 11 20.81 20.88 16.28
N ARG A 12 22.05 21.00 15.79
CA ARG A 12 22.42 20.64 14.42
C ARG A 12 22.34 19.11 14.31
N VAL A 13 21.28 18.61 13.70
CA VAL A 13 21.16 17.20 13.32
C VAL A 13 22.23 16.91 12.27
N VAL A 14 23.37 16.40 12.71
CA VAL A 14 24.37 15.80 11.83
C VAL A 14 23.79 14.46 11.39
N VAL A 15 23.18 14.44 10.20
CA VAL A 15 22.88 13.18 9.50
C VAL A 15 24.23 12.53 9.18
N ARG A 16 24.65 11.61 10.04
CA ARG A 16 25.73 10.68 9.72
C ARG A 16 25.28 9.87 8.52
N ARG A 17 25.80 10.20 7.33
CA ARG A 17 25.82 9.27 6.20
C ARG A 17 26.69 8.07 6.61
N GLY A 18 26.04 7.09 7.23
CA GLY A 18 26.61 5.78 7.48
C GLY A 18 26.74 5.04 6.16
N GLY A 19 27.87 5.26 5.47
CA GLY A 19 28.37 4.33 4.47
C GLY A 19 28.78 3.04 5.16
N GLY A 20 27.82 2.14 5.36
CA GLY A 20 28.03 0.81 5.91
C GLY A 20 27.39 -0.21 4.98
N ARG A 21 28.23 -0.95 4.25
CA ARG A 21 27.83 -2.11 3.44
C ARG A 21 27.26 -3.18 4.37
N GLY A 22 25.98 -3.10 4.66
CA GLY A 22 25.20 -4.17 5.29
C GLY A 22 24.82 -5.19 4.21
N VAL A 23 25.75 -6.10 3.88
CA VAL A 23 25.37 -7.29 3.12
C VAL A 23 24.58 -8.18 4.07
N CYS A 24 23.24 -8.08 4.03
CA CYS A 24 22.34 -9.01 4.68
C CYS A 24 22.49 -10.37 3.98
N ARG A 25 23.51 -11.14 4.37
CA ARG A 25 23.78 -12.46 3.82
C ARG A 25 22.82 -13.45 4.50
N SER A 26 21.67 -13.72 3.87
CA SER A 26 20.82 -14.85 4.23
C SER A 26 20.15 -15.42 2.99
N GLY A 27 20.50 -16.68 2.67
CA GLY A 27 19.91 -17.47 1.60
C GLY A 27 20.65 -17.43 0.26
N SER A 28 20.66 -18.56 -0.44
CA SER A 28 21.13 -18.77 -1.83
C SER A 28 20.29 -18.02 -2.89
N GLY A 29 19.63 -16.93 -2.51
CA GLY A 29 18.76 -16.14 -3.37
C GLY A 29 19.55 -15.20 -4.29
N GLN A 30 18.99 -14.92 -5.47
CA GLN A 30 19.49 -13.87 -6.34
C GLN A 30 19.32 -12.51 -5.64
N HIS A 31 20.44 -11.86 -5.30
CA HIS A 31 20.41 -10.52 -4.70
C HIS A 31 20.22 -9.48 -5.80
N LEU A 32 19.16 -8.66 -5.69
CA LEU A 32 19.00 -7.50 -6.56
C LEU A 32 20.02 -6.42 -6.16
N PRO A 33 20.72 -5.79 -7.12
CA PRO A 33 21.59 -4.66 -6.83
C PRO A 33 20.77 -3.52 -6.21
N THR A 34 21.32 -2.90 -5.18
CA THR A 34 20.68 -1.87 -4.35
C THR A 34 20.35 -0.56 -5.09
N ASP A 35 20.85 -0.40 -6.32
CA ASP A 35 20.61 0.76 -7.19
C ASP A 35 19.32 0.64 -8.03
N ALA A 36 18.72 -0.55 -8.12
CA ALA A 36 17.61 -0.81 -9.03
C ALA A 36 16.31 -0.05 -8.70
N PHE A 37 16.14 0.42 -7.46
CA PHE A 37 14.94 1.15 -7.02
C PHE A 37 15.28 2.51 -6.36
N GLY A 38 16.37 3.15 -6.79
CA GLY A 38 16.79 4.43 -6.24
C GLY A 38 17.26 4.33 -4.78
N GLY A 39 18.02 3.27 -4.47
CA GLY A 39 18.56 3.00 -3.14
C GLY A 39 17.64 2.23 -2.19
N ARG A 40 16.42 1.88 -2.61
CA ARG A 40 15.47 1.05 -1.84
C ARG A 40 15.54 -0.41 -2.27
N SER A 41 15.15 -1.32 -1.38
CA SER A 41 14.99 -2.72 -1.77
C SER A 41 13.63 -2.95 -2.46
N ALA A 42 13.53 -4.00 -3.28
CA ALA A 42 12.26 -4.36 -3.94
C ALA A 42 11.16 -4.65 -2.90
N GLU A 43 11.55 -5.25 -1.79
CA GLU A 43 10.70 -5.57 -0.66
C GLU A 43 10.14 -4.31 0.00
N GLU A 44 10.94 -3.24 0.11
CA GLU A 44 10.49 -1.97 0.67
C GLU A 44 9.48 -1.28 -0.24
N VAL A 45 9.70 -1.32 -1.56
CA VAL A 45 8.72 -0.80 -2.53
C VAL A 45 7.42 -1.60 -2.46
N ALA A 46 7.50 -2.94 -2.37
CA ALA A 46 6.35 -3.79 -2.22
C ALA A 46 5.60 -3.53 -0.90
N ALA A 47 6.32 -3.32 0.21
CA ALA A 47 5.74 -2.99 1.50
C ALA A 47 4.92 -1.69 1.45
N ASN A 48 5.42 -0.66 0.77
CA ASN A 48 4.69 0.60 0.58
C ASN A 48 3.42 0.44 -0.26
N VAL A 49 3.44 -0.43 -1.28
CA VAL A 49 2.23 -0.72 -2.06
C VAL A 49 1.22 -1.50 -1.23
N LEU A 50 1.69 -2.45 -0.43
CA LEU A 50 0.83 -3.25 0.45
C LEU A 50 0.19 -2.41 1.56
N SER A 51 0.90 -1.44 2.14
CA SER A 51 0.32 -0.53 3.13
C SER A 51 -0.80 0.35 2.55
N ASN A 52 -0.66 0.77 1.28
CA ASN A 52 -1.71 1.50 0.57
C ASN A 52 -2.93 0.61 0.32
N ILE A 53 -2.73 -0.65 -0.10
CA ILE A 53 -3.80 -1.63 -0.27
C ILE A 53 -4.50 -1.92 1.07
N ALA A 54 -3.74 -2.05 2.16
CA ALA A 54 -4.27 -2.24 3.51
C ALA A 54 -5.22 -1.11 3.91
N THR A 55 -4.84 0.12 3.60
CA THR A 55 -5.65 1.31 3.90
C THR A 55 -6.94 1.33 3.06
N ALA A 56 -6.86 0.97 1.78
CA ALA A 56 -8.05 0.84 0.92
C ALA A 56 -9.00 -0.27 1.41
N ALA A 57 -8.46 -1.42 1.82
CA ALA A 57 -9.23 -2.52 2.39
C ALA A 57 -9.93 -2.11 3.69
N ALA A 58 -9.22 -1.42 4.59
CA ALA A 58 -9.77 -0.94 5.86
C ALA A 58 -10.95 0.01 5.67
N LEU A 59 -10.84 0.99 4.76
CA LEU A 59 -11.96 1.90 4.46
C LEU A 59 -13.18 1.16 3.89
N ARG A 60 -12.95 0.14 3.06
CA ARG A 60 -14.04 -0.71 2.53
C ARG A 60 -14.71 -1.54 3.61
N ILE A 61 -13.94 -2.10 4.54
CA ILE A 61 -14.47 -2.83 5.70
C ILE A 61 -15.34 -1.91 6.55
N ILE A 62 -14.88 -0.68 6.81
CA ILE A 62 -15.65 0.31 7.58
C ILE A 62 -16.95 0.65 6.86
N ILE A 63 -16.91 0.94 5.55
CA ILE A 63 -18.13 1.19 4.76
C ILE A 63 -19.11 0.02 4.88
N ALA A 64 -18.64 -1.22 4.73
CA ALA A 64 -19.48 -2.41 4.84
C ALA A 64 -20.07 -2.59 6.25
N GLN A 65 -19.30 -2.27 7.30
CA GLN A 65 -19.77 -2.32 8.67
C GLN A 65 -20.83 -1.25 8.95
N GLU A 66 -20.69 -0.05 8.41
CA GLU A 66 -21.67 1.03 8.54
C GLU A 66 -22.94 0.80 7.73
N GLU A 67 -22.87 0.09 6.60
CA GLU A 67 -24.04 -0.33 5.80
C GLU A 67 -24.75 -1.56 6.39
N GLY A 68 -24.03 -2.39 7.15
CA GLY A 68 -24.58 -3.60 7.79
C GLY A 68 -25.21 -3.35 9.17
N PHE A 69 -24.76 -2.32 9.92
CA PHE A 69 -25.33 -1.96 11.21
C PHE A 69 -26.68 -1.22 11.05
N GLY A 70 -27.79 -1.97 10.93
CA GLY A 70 -29.15 -1.42 11.05
C GLY A 70 -30.12 -1.67 9.88
N ASN A 71 -29.75 -2.49 8.89
CA ASN A 71 -30.54 -2.68 7.66
C ASN A 71 -31.47 -3.93 7.65
N GLU A 72 -31.87 -4.46 8.81
CA GLU A 72 -32.77 -5.63 8.83
C GLU A 72 -34.27 -5.26 8.88
N CYS A 73 -34.63 -3.99 9.10
CA CYS A 73 -36.03 -3.59 9.37
C CYS A 73 -36.49 -2.23 8.79
N SER A 74 -35.81 -1.60 7.82
CA SER A 74 -36.31 -0.37 7.16
C SER A 74 -36.26 -0.48 5.63
N GLU A 75 -37.37 -0.16 4.96
CA GLU A 75 -37.51 -0.15 3.48
C GLU A 75 -36.64 0.91 2.76
N ASP A 76 -36.03 1.83 3.51
CA ASP A 76 -35.17 2.87 2.94
C ASP A 76 -33.72 2.36 2.80
N ILE A 77 -33.13 2.54 1.60
CA ILE A 77 -31.71 2.34 1.30
C ILE A 77 -30.92 3.40 2.09
N ASN A 78 -30.74 3.17 3.39
CA ASN A 78 -30.08 4.10 4.29
C ASN A 78 -28.57 3.96 4.15
N THR A 79 -28.00 4.65 3.16
CA THR A 79 -26.57 4.93 3.18
C THR A 79 -26.26 5.84 4.37
N THR A 80 -25.60 5.29 5.38
CA THR A 80 -25.17 6.02 6.58
C THR A 80 -24.40 7.29 6.21
N LEU A 81 -24.59 8.38 6.96
CA LEU A 81 -23.90 9.66 6.75
C LEU A 81 -22.38 9.48 6.63
N THR A 82 -21.82 8.58 7.45
CA THR A 82 -20.41 8.18 7.42
C THR A 82 -19.99 7.51 6.10
N SER A 83 -20.78 6.56 5.59
CA SER A 83 -20.41 5.84 4.36
C SER A 83 -20.49 6.74 3.13
N ASN A 84 -21.48 7.64 3.07
CA ASN A 84 -21.57 8.67 2.04
C ASN A 84 -20.43 9.69 2.13
N ALA A 85 -20.06 10.14 3.33
CA ALA A 85 -18.93 11.05 3.53
C ALA A 85 -17.61 10.42 3.03
N ILE A 86 -17.35 9.15 3.36
CA ILE A 86 -16.16 8.43 2.89
C ILE A 86 -16.18 8.28 1.36
N ARG A 87 -17.33 7.93 0.77
CA ARG A 87 -17.47 7.79 -0.70
C ARG A 87 -17.22 9.11 -1.42
N SER A 88 -17.82 10.21 -0.95
CA SER A 88 -17.60 11.55 -1.51
C SER A 88 -16.14 11.97 -1.38
N PHE A 89 -15.53 11.75 -0.21
CA PHE A 89 -14.11 12.04 0.01
C PHE A 89 -13.19 11.25 -0.93
N LEU A 90 -13.44 9.96 -1.15
CA LEU A 90 -12.64 9.13 -2.05
C LEU A 90 -12.82 9.48 -3.53
N ASN A 91 -13.96 10.06 -3.91
CA ASN A 91 -14.17 10.56 -5.27
C ASN A 91 -13.35 11.84 -5.53
N GLU A 92 -13.20 12.70 -4.53
CA GLU A 92 -12.42 13.94 -4.62
C GLU A 92 -10.91 13.67 -4.46
N HIS A 93 -10.55 12.73 -3.59
CA HIS A 93 -9.17 12.37 -3.27
C HIS A 93 -8.94 10.86 -3.52
N PRO A 94 -8.53 10.48 -4.75
CA PRO A 94 -8.24 9.08 -5.04
C PRO A 94 -7.08 8.57 -4.18
N LEU A 95 -7.23 7.36 -3.65
CA LEU A 95 -6.29 6.76 -2.71
C LEU A 95 -4.98 6.38 -3.41
N ARG A 96 -3.98 7.27 -3.33
CA ARG A 96 -2.63 7.05 -3.87
C ARG A 96 -1.66 6.66 -2.76
N ASP A 97 -1.68 7.43 -1.68
CA ASP A 97 -0.91 7.21 -0.46
C ASP A 97 -1.88 7.08 0.72
N GLY A 98 -1.80 5.95 1.42
CA GLY A 98 -2.70 5.65 2.53
C GLY A 98 -2.54 6.60 3.71
N ASP A 99 -1.31 6.97 4.06
CA ASP A 99 -1.03 7.82 5.22
C ASP A 99 -1.39 9.28 4.94
N GLU A 100 -1.14 9.76 3.72
CA GLU A 100 -1.60 11.09 3.29
C GLU A 100 -3.12 11.18 3.30
N THR A 101 -3.80 10.17 2.76
CA THR A 101 -5.27 10.11 2.70
C THR A 101 -5.88 10.15 4.11
N LEU A 102 -5.37 9.35 5.04
CA LEU A 102 -5.85 9.36 6.43
C LEU A 102 -5.52 10.69 7.14
N GLY A 103 -4.36 11.28 6.84
CA GLY A 103 -3.98 12.60 7.33
C GLY A 103 -4.94 13.70 6.87
N LEU A 104 -5.43 13.64 5.63
CA LEU A 104 -6.44 14.55 5.10
C LEU A 104 -7.82 14.32 5.76
N MET A 105 -8.23 13.06 5.94
CA MET A 105 -9.48 12.74 6.64
C MET A 105 -9.49 13.25 8.09
N LEU A 106 -8.37 13.11 8.82
CA LEU A 106 -8.22 13.61 10.19
C LEU A 106 -8.28 15.15 10.29
N LYS A 107 -7.89 15.85 9.24
CA LYS A 107 -7.91 17.32 9.17
C LYS A 107 -9.25 17.88 8.69
N SER A 108 -10.17 17.04 8.22
CA SER A 108 -11.47 17.48 7.74
C SER A 108 -12.36 18.03 8.85
N ASP A 109 -13.31 18.89 8.49
CA ASP A 109 -14.26 19.49 9.42
C ASP A 109 -15.35 18.49 9.87
N SER A 110 -15.64 17.49 9.02
CA SER A 110 -16.61 16.42 9.32
C SER A 110 -16.11 15.53 10.45
N GLN A 111 -16.93 15.39 11.50
CA GLN A 111 -16.63 14.51 12.62
C GLN A 111 -16.64 13.04 12.20
N GLU A 112 -17.52 12.67 11.27
CA GLU A 112 -17.69 11.33 10.73
C GLU A 112 -16.42 10.86 10.01
N LEU A 113 -15.83 11.72 9.16
CA LEU A 113 -14.57 11.42 8.48
C LEU A 113 -13.41 11.26 9.45
N ARG A 114 -13.34 12.10 10.49
CA ARG A 114 -12.28 11.99 11.52
C ARG A 114 -12.40 10.69 12.30
N LEU A 115 -13.59 10.30 12.72
CA LEU A 115 -13.84 9.04 13.43
C LEU A 115 -13.54 7.83 12.53
N ALA A 116 -13.95 7.89 11.26
CA ALA A 116 -13.64 6.86 10.27
C ALA A 116 -12.12 6.71 10.06
N ALA A 117 -11.37 7.81 10.05
CA ALA A 117 -9.92 7.79 9.91
C ALA A 117 -9.21 7.11 11.10
N VAL A 118 -9.62 7.42 12.33
CA VAL A 118 -9.08 6.75 13.53
C VAL A 118 -9.34 5.25 13.47
N ARG A 119 -10.57 4.85 13.14
CA ARG A 119 -10.92 3.44 12.97
C ARG A 119 -10.12 2.78 11.85
N ALA A 120 -9.89 3.47 10.74
CA ALA A 120 -9.11 2.93 9.62
C ALA A 120 -7.65 2.65 9.99
N ILE A 121 -7.06 3.45 10.89
CA ILE A 121 -5.71 3.22 11.42
C ILE A 121 -5.63 1.91 12.20
N GLU A 122 -6.64 1.60 13.00
CA GLU A 122 -6.71 0.37 13.78
C GLU A 122 -7.04 -0.84 12.87
N VAL A 123 -8.10 -0.72 12.06
CA VAL A 123 -8.58 -1.80 11.20
C VAL A 123 -7.51 -2.24 10.20
N ARG A 124 -6.74 -1.32 9.61
CA ARG A 124 -5.69 -1.72 8.65
C ARG A 124 -4.58 -2.55 9.30
N ARG A 125 -4.31 -2.34 10.59
CA ARG A 125 -3.33 -3.13 11.35
C ARG A 125 -3.90 -4.51 11.65
N THR A 126 -5.08 -4.58 12.25
CA THR A 126 -5.75 -5.85 12.57
C THR A 126 -5.97 -6.70 11.32
N TYR A 127 -6.39 -6.08 10.22
CA TYR A 127 -6.59 -6.77 8.95
C TYR A 127 -5.30 -7.42 8.41
N MET A 128 -4.16 -6.73 8.51
CA MET A 128 -2.87 -7.26 8.03
C MET A 128 -2.30 -8.37 8.93
N ASP A 129 -2.61 -8.31 10.22
CA ASP A 129 -2.12 -9.27 11.22
C ASP A 129 -2.99 -10.54 11.29
N GLU A 130 -4.32 -10.41 11.21
CA GLU A 130 -5.26 -11.50 11.49
C GLU A 130 -5.94 -12.07 10.22
N ASP A 131 -6.43 -11.20 9.33
CA ASP A 131 -7.26 -11.61 8.19
C ASP A 131 -6.46 -11.85 6.90
N PHE A 132 -5.37 -11.10 6.71
CA PHE A 132 -4.64 -11.10 5.46
C PHE A 132 -3.80 -12.38 5.29
N ASN A 133 -4.18 -13.20 4.32
CA ASN A 133 -3.52 -14.47 4.10
C ASN A 133 -2.25 -14.33 3.23
N TRP A 134 -1.12 -14.16 3.91
CA TRP A 134 0.21 -14.08 3.31
C TRP A 134 0.59 -15.30 2.46
N HIS A 135 0.18 -16.51 2.86
CA HIS A 135 0.47 -17.74 2.12
C HIS A 135 -0.27 -17.78 0.77
N LYS A 136 -1.55 -17.40 0.77
CA LYS A 136 -2.36 -17.30 -0.45
C LYS A 136 -1.80 -16.21 -1.37
N LEU A 137 -1.35 -15.07 -0.84
CA LEU A 137 -0.71 -14.03 -1.64
C LEU A 137 0.53 -14.59 -2.37
N ARG A 138 1.44 -15.23 -1.63
CA ARG A 138 2.67 -15.80 -2.21
C ARG A 138 2.36 -16.83 -3.29
N GLY A 139 1.40 -17.73 -3.03
CA GLY A 139 0.97 -18.73 -4.01
C GLY A 139 0.29 -18.12 -5.24
N ALA A 140 -0.53 -17.07 -5.06
CA ALA A 140 -1.18 -16.37 -6.16
C ALA A 140 -0.18 -15.61 -7.04
N VAL A 141 0.84 -14.97 -6.44
CA VAL A 141 1.91 -14.30 -7.18
C VAL A 141 2.69 -15.30 -8.03
N GLY A 142 3.10 -16.44 -7.45
CA GLY A 142 3.78 -17.50 -8.19
C GLY A 142 2.97 -18.00 -9.40
N ARG A 143 1.70 -18.36 -9.18
CA ARG A 143 0.81 -18.79 -10.26
C ARG A 143 0.66 -17.76 -11.37
N ARG A 144 0.48 -16.47 -11.04
CA ARG A 144 0.36 -15.40 -12.04
C ARG A 144 1.63 -15.23 -12.87
N ILE A 145 2.80 -15.39 -12.26
CA ILE A 145 4.09 -15.36 -12.97
C ILE A 145 4.18 -16.55 -13.93
N ASP A 146 3.81 -17.75 -13.49
CA ASP A 146 3.86 -18.97 -14.31
C ASP A 146 2.87 -18.94 -15.49
N GLU A 147 1.64 -18.50 -15.23
CA GLU A 147 0.58 -18.33 -16.24
C GLU A 147 0.99 -17.26 -17.27
N GLY A 148 1.46 -16.09 -16.80
CA GLY A 148 1.94 -15.01 -17.66
C GLY A 148 3.15 -15.43 -18.48
N GLY A 149 4.12 -16.10 -17.86
CA GLY A 149 5.32 -16.60 -18.52
C GLY A 149 5.02 -17.66 -19.57
N SER A 150 4.08 -18.56 -19.31
CA SER A 150 3.65 -19.59 -20.27
C SER A 150 2.94 -18.97 -21.48
N LYS A 151 2.06 -18.00 -21.25
CA LYS A 151 1.36 -17.27 -22.31
C LYS A 151 2.34 -16.48 -23.20
N LEU A 152 3.30 -15.78 -22.59
CA LEU A 152 4.30 -15.00 -23.32
C LEU A 152 5.25 -15.89 -24.13
N LYS A 153 5.65 -17.05 -23.60
CA LYS A 153 6.45 -18.03 -24.34
C LYS A 153 5.69 -18.60 -25.54
N ALA A 154 4.40 -18.91 -25.38
CA ALA A 154 3.58 -19.41 -26.47
C ALA A 154 3.42 -18.37 -27.59
N ASP A 155 3.15 -17.10 -27.24
CA ASP A 155 3.06 -15.98 -28.19
C ASP A 155 4.40 -15.75 -28.92
N TYR A 156 5.52 -15.82 -28.20
CA TYR A 156 6.85 -15.74 -28.83
C TYR A 156 7.10 -16.87 -29.83
N LEU A 157 6.79 -18.12 -29.46
CA LEU A 157 6.95 -19.27 -30.35
C LEU A 157 6.09 -19.14 -31.60
N GLN A 158 4.84 -18.74 -31.46
CA GLN A 158 3.93 -18.53 -32.58
C GLN A 158 4.48 -17.46 -33.54
N ARG A 159 4.98 -16.34 -33.01
CA ARG A 159 5.61 -15.28 -33.83
C ARG A 159 6.87 -15.75 -34.54
N SER A 160 7.68 -16.61 -33.90
CA SER A 160 8.88 -17.16 -34.51
C SER A 160 8.58 -18.20 -35.59
N MET A 161 7.42 -18.85 -35.53
CA MET A 161 6.95 -19.80 -36.55
C MET A 161 6.27 -19.09 -37.74
N ASP A 162 5.62 -17.96 -37.50
CA ASP A 162 4.97 -17.15 -38.54
C ASP A 162 5.93 -16.22 -39.30
N SER A 163 7.20 -16.09 -38.88
CA SER A 163 8.19 -15.34 -39.67
C SER A 163 8.57 -16.15 -40.92
N PRO A 164 8.38 -15.63 -42.15
CA PRO A 164 8.76 -16.35 -43.36
C PRO A 164 10.26 -16.64 -43.33
N ASP A 165 10.62 -17.91 -43.49
CA ASP A 165 11.98 -18.43 -43.49
C ASP A 165 12.94 -17.48 -44.21
N SER A 166 13.93 -16.98 -43.49
CA SER A 166 15.09 -16.29 -44.06
C SER A 166 16.05 -17.28 -44.76
N SER A 167 15.55 -18.37 -45.37
CA SER A 167 16.37 -19.39 -46.05
C SER A 167 16.69 -19.03 -47.50
N THR A 168 17.06 -17.76 -47.73
CA THR A 168 17.71 -17.33 -48.97
C THR A 168 19.17 -16.96 -48.68
N TYR A 169 20.00 -17.99 -48.57
CA TYR A 169 21.44 -17.94 -48.83
C TYR A 169 21.88 -19.24 -49.48
#